data_AF-A0A815JL19-F1
#
_entry.id   AF-A0A815JL19-F1
#
_cell.length_a   1.000
_cell.length_b   1.000
_cell.length_c   1.000
_cell.angle_alpha   90.00
_cell.angle_beta   90.00
_cell.angle_gamma   90.00
#
_symmetry.space_group_name_H-M   'P 1'
#
loop_
_entity.id
_entity.type
_entity.pdbx_description
1 polymer ?
#
loop_
_entity_poly.entity_id
_entity_poly.type
_entity_poly.pdbx_seq_one_letter_code
_entity_poly.pdbx_strand_id
1 'polypeptide(L)'
;MISFYIRQEIDWFDYRNAGELSSHLVKNHENIREGFGFRLTDFIIRLSRIIASLIFSFYVGWKLTLIFLSISPLIVLSFNHLIEVIIKYTILELLAYNTANYIAQDVLVAIRTVIAFGEQDKETEQYRKNLFDGKRVSIEKGFILEITRAIVNIVLYSGRSGHWMVVCVN
;
A
#
# COMPACT_ATOMS: atom_id res chain seq x y z
N MET A 1 -6.72 -22.81 21.46
CA MET A 1 -7.79 -21.95 20.90
C MET A 1 -9.09 -22.73 20.67
N ILE A 2 -9.08 -23.85 19.93
CA ILE A 2 -10.30 -24.64 19.65
C ILE A 2 -10.99 -25.15 20.93
N SER A 3 -10.24 -25.55 21.96
CA SER A 3 -10.79 -25.96 23.27
C SER A 3 -11.65 -24.88 23.98
N PHE A 4 -11.36 -23.60 23.75
CA PHE A 4 -12.16 -22.50 24.31
C PHE A 4 -13.52 -22.39 23.61
N TYR A 5 -13.55 -22.55 22.28
CA TYR A 5 -14.78 -22.52 21.51
C TYR A 5 -15.66 -23.74 21.75
N ILE A 6 -15.10 -24.91 22.02
CA ILE A 6 -15.89 -26.12 22.34
C ILE A 6 -16.58 -26.01 23.72
N ARG A 7 -16.13 -25.08 24.58
CA ARG A 7 -16.69 -24.84 25.92
C ARG A 7 -17.75 -23.73 25.96
N GLN A 8 -18.08 -23.14 24.81
CA GLN A 8 -19.12 -22.12 24.68
C GLN A 8 -20.52 -22.74 24.85
N GLU A 9 -21.46 -21.94 25.32
CA GLU A 9 -22.84 -22.35 25.61
C GLU A 9 -23.61 -22.60 24.31
N ILE A 10 -24.60 -23.52 24.32
CA ILE A 10 -25.33 -23.91 23.11
C ILE A 10 -26.10 -22.72 22.50
N ASP A 11 -26.66 -21.85 23.34
CA ASP A 11 -27.38 -20.63 22.94
C ASP A 11 -26.50 -19.69 22.10
N TRP A 12 -25.20 -19.62 22.38
CA TRP A 12 -24.28 -18.76 21.63
C TRP A 12 -24.06 -19.24 20.19
N PHE A 13 -24.18 -20.54 19.96
CA PHE A 13 -24.12 -21.14 18.63
C PHE A 13 -25.43 -20.95 17.85
N ASP A 14 -26.58 -20.88 18.52
CA ASP A 14 -27.87 -20.67 17.87
C ASP A 14 -28.03 -19.26 17.25
N TYR A 15 -27.33 -18.27 17.82
CA TYR A 15 -27.29 -16.91 17.26
C TYR A 15 -26.30 -16.71 16.10
N ARG A 16 -25.41 -17.67 15.79
CA ARG A 16 -24.36 -17.52 14.77
C ARG A 16 -24.30 -18.68 13.80
N ASN A 17 -24.19 -18.37 12.51
CA ASN A 17 -24.07 -19.38 11.48
C ASN A 17 -22.73 -20.14 11.61
N ALA A 18 -22.77 -21.46 11.82
CA ALA A 18 -21.58 -22.27 12.10
C ALA A 18 -20.50 -22.18 11.01
N GLY A 19 -20.91 -22.02 9.74
CA GLY A 19 -19.98 -21.86 8.61
C GLY A 19 -19.25 -20.50 8.60
N GLU A 20 -19.94 -19.43 8.99
CA GLU A 20 -19.34 -18.11 9.16
C GLU A 20 -18.35 -18.12 10.32
N LEU A 21 -18.71 -18.74 11.45
CA LEU A 21 -17.81 -18.84 12.59
C LEU A 21 -16.52 -19.59 12.25
N SER A 22 -16.62 -20.74 11.58
CA SER A 22 -15.45 -21.53 11.18
C SER A 22 -14.55 -20.77 10.21
N SER A 23 -15.11 -20.09 9.21
CA SER A 23 -14.33 -19.29 8.26
C SER A 23 -13.67 -18.08 8.93
N HIS A 24 -14.37 -17.41 9.85
CA HIS A 24 -13.80 -16.32 10.65
C HIS A 24 -12.66 -16.80 11.56
N LEU A 25 -12.79 -17.98 12.17
CA LEU A 25 -11.74 -18.56 13.00
C LEU A 25 -10.49 -18.90 12.20
N VAL A 26 -10.67 -19.55 11.05
CA VAL A 26 -9.56 -19.87 10.14
C VAL A 26 -8.89 -18.59 9.64
N LYS A 27 -9.67 -17.57 9.28
CA LYS A 27 -9.13 -16.26 8.84
C LYS A 27 -8.36 -15.55 9.95
N ASN A 28 -8.89 -15.53 11.17
CA ASN A 28 -8.20 -14.93 12.31
C ASN A 28 -6.90 -15.66 12.64
N HIS A 29 -6.93 -16.99 12.57
CA HIS A 29 -5.75 -17.81 12.75
C HIS A 29 -4.68 -17.50 11.70
N GLU A 30 -5.08 -17.39 10.43
CA GLU A 30 -4.16 -17.08 9.34
C GLU A 30 -3.57 -15.69 9.49
N ASN A 31 -4.37 -14.68 9.82
CA ASN A 31 -3.88 -13.32 10.08
C ASN A 31 -2.86 -13.27 11.23
N ILE A 32 -3.10 -14.01 12.32
CA ILE A 32 -2.16 -14.11 13.44
C ILE A 32 -0.88 -14.82 12.99
N ARG A 33 -0.99 -15.92 12.24
CA ARG A 33 0.15 -16.69 11.73
C ARG A 33 1.02 -15.85 10.79
N GLU A 34 0.41 -15.12 9.87
CA GLU A 34 1.10 -14.18 8.97
C GLU A 34 1.76 -13.03 9.74
N GLY A 35 1.07 -12.51 10.76
CA GLY A 35 1.57 -11.44 11.63
C GLY A 35 2.81 -11.84 12.43
N PHE A 36 2.78 -13.02 13.06
CA PHE A 36 3.88 -13.47 13.93
C PHE A 36 5.00 -14.21 13.19
N GLY A 37 4.70 -15.00 12.16
CA GLY A 37 5.71 -15.80 11.47
C GLY A 37 6.57 -14.95 10.53
N PHE A 38 5.96 -14.50 9.44
CA PHE A 38 6.68 -13.86 8.35
C PHE A 38 7.05 -12.40 8.66
N ARG A 39 6.09 -11.61 9.18
CA ARG A 39 6.32 -10.17 9.39
C ARG A 39 7.31 -9.88 10.51
N LEU A 40 7.29 -10.62 11.62
CA LEU A 40 8.28 -10.45 12.69
C LEU A 40 9.68 -10.87 12.25
N THR A 41 9.80 -11.98 11.52
CA THR A 41 11.09 -12.43 10.99
C THR A 41 11.68 -11.38 10.04
N ASP A 42 10.87 -10.85 9.13
CA ASP A 42 11.28 -9.78 8.20
C ASP A 42 11.67 -8.51 8.96
N PHE A 43 10.95 -8.15 10.03
CA PHE A 43 11.30 -7.02 10.89
C PHE A 43 12.67 -7.19 11.55
N ILE A 44 12.95 -8.34 12.15
CA ILE A 44 14.23 -8.64 12.81
C ILE A 44 15.38 -8.64 11.81
N ILE A 45 15.19 -9.24 10.63
CA ILE A 45 16.20 -9.25 9.56
C ILE A 45 16.48 -7.83 9.04
N ARG A 46 15.46 -6.99 8.91
CA ARG A 46 15.64 -5.59 8.49
C ARG A 46 16.39 -4.78 9.54
N LEU A 47 16.06 -4.95 10.82
CA LEU A 47 16.79 -4.29 11.92
C LEU A 47 18.26 -4.71 11.96
N SER A 48 18.54 -6.01 11.86
CA SER A 48 19.92 -6.51 11.88
C SER A 48 20.72 -6.02 10.67
N ARG A 49 20.11 -5.94 9.49
CA ARG A 49 20.74 -5.34 8.29
C ARG A 49 21.10 -3.87 8.49
N ILE A 50 20.23 -3.07 9.10
CA ILE A 50 20.52 -1.66 9.38
C ILE A 50 21.76 -1.55 10.27
N ILE A 51 21.79 -2.31 11.38
CA ILE A 51 22.91 -2.32 12.32
C ILE A 51 24.21 -2.77 11.62
N ALA A 52 24.16 -3.89 10.89
CA ALA A 52 25.31 -4.41 10.16
C ALA A 52 25.84 -3.43 9.10
N SER A 53 24.94 -2.76 8.37
CA SER A 53 25.33 -1.78 7.35
C SER A 53 25.98 -0.54 7.94
N LEU A 54 25.51 -0.08 9.12
CA LEU A 54 26.09 1.07 9.81
C LEU A 54 27.53 0.76 10.23
N ILE A 55 27.73 -0.41 10.84
CA ILE A 55 29.05 -0.89 11.27
C ILE A 55 29.99 -1.03 10.06
N PHE A 56 29.55 -1.72 9.01
CA PHE A 56 30.34 -1.92 7.79
C PHE A 56 30.74 -0.60 7.13
N SER A 57 29.83 0.37 7.07
CA SER A 57 30.08 1.69 6.51
C SER A 57 31.25 2.37 7.24
N PHE A 58 31.25 2.37 8.59
CA PHE A 58 32.33 2.98 9.38
C PHE A 58 33.68 2.28 9.19
N TYR A 59 33.70 0.97 8.91
CA TYR A 59 34.94 0.23 8.66
C TYR A 59 35.60 0.59 7.31
N VAL A 60 34.83 0.79 6.24
CA VAL A 60 35.38 1.04 4.89
C VAL A 60 35.98 2.45 4.76
N GLY A 61 35.40 3.45 5.41
CA GLY A 61 35.97 4.79 5.40
C GLY A 61 35.08 5.83 6.05
N TRP A 62 35.53 6.39 7.18
CA TRP A 62 34.79 7.36 7.97
C TRP A 62 34.45 8.68 7.22
N LYS A 63 35.22 9.05 6.20
CA LYS A 63 34.94 10.26 5.40
C LYS A 63 33.76 10.05 4.43
N LEU A 64 33.62 8.85 3.88
CA LEU A 64 32.50 8.52 2.97
C LEU A 64 31.19 8.39 3.75
N THR A 65 31.24 7.81 4.95
CA THR A 65 30.04 7.62 5.77
C THR A 65 29.38 8.93 6.17
N LEU A 66 30.15 9.96 6.54
CA LEU A 66 29.60 11.28 6.91
C LEU A 66 28.81 11.94 5.77
N ILE A 67 29.27 11.80 4.52
CA ILE A 67 28.58 12.37 3.35
C ILE A 67 27.25 11.65 3.12
N PHE A 68 27.26 10.30 3.17
CA PHE A 68 26.03 9.51 3.05
C PHE A 68 25.05 9.76 4.21
N LEU A 69 25.54 9.94 5.42
CA LEU A 69 24.71 10.20 6.60
C LEU A 69 23.99 11.56 6.51
N SER A 70 24.59 12.55 5.85
CA SER A 70 23.96 13.86 5.61
C SER A 70 22.87 13.80 4.52
N ILE A 71 23.07 12.98 3.48
CA ILE A 71 22.12 12.82 2.37
C ILE A 71 20.95 11.89 2.75
N SER A 72 21.19 10.90 3.61
CA SER A 72 20.19 9.92 4.07
C SER A 72 18.89 10.53 4.61
N PRO A 73 18.90 11.50 5.55
CA PRO A 73 17.67 12.09 6.08
C PRO A 73 16.88 12.87 5.02
N LEU A 74 17.56 13.51 4.07
CA LEU A 74 16.90 14.22 2.98
C LEU A 74 16.07 13.26 2.11
N ILE A 75 16.65 12.10 1.77
CA ILE A 75 15.97 11.06 1.01
C ILE A 75 14.77 10.51 1.79
N VAL A 76 14.97 10.19 3.08
CA VAL A 76 13.89 9.65 3.94
C VAL A 76 12.71 10.62 4.03
N LEU A 77 12.96 11.93 4.14
CA LEU A 77 11.89 12.94 4.17
C LEU A 77 11.11 12.99 2.84
N SER A 78 11.80 12.95 1.70
CA SER A 78 11.14 12.92 0.39
C SER A 78 10.27 11.67 0.20
N PHE A 79 10.76 10.50 0.62
CA PHE A 79 9.99 9.26 0.56
C PHE A 79 8.76 9.30 1.47
N ASN A 80 8.88 9.82 2.69
CA ASN A 80 7.72 9.95 3.59
C ASN A 80 6.64 10.86 2.99
N HIS A 81 7.03 12.01 2.45
CA HIS A 81 6.10 12.91 1.77
C HIS A 81 5.41 12.24 0.58
N LEU A 82 6.17 11.50 -0.23
CA LEU A 82 5.65 10.73 -1.36
C LEU A 82 4.60 9.70 -0.90
N ILE A 83 4.90 8.94 0.16
CA ILE A 83 3.99 7.93 0.71
C ILE A 83 2.68 8.57 1.18
N GLU A 84 2.73 9.69 1.89
CA GLU A 84 1.52 10.43 2.30
C GLU A 84 0.67 10.85 1.10
N VAL A 85 1.32 11.40 0.06
CA VAL A 85 0.62 11.78 -1.17
C VAL A 85 -0.01 10.56 -1.81
N ILE A 86 0.73 9.47 -2.00
CA ILE A 86 0.19 8.23 -2.58
C ILE A 86 -1.05 7.75 -1.81
N ILE A 87 -0.98 7.72 -0.47
CA ILE A 87 -2.09 7.24 0.36
C ILE A 87 -3.32 8.14 0.16
N LYS A 88 -3.16 9.47 0.25
CA LYS A 88 -4.26 10.42 0.06
C LYS A 88 -4.93 10.27 -1.30
N TYR A 89 -4.15 10.24 -2.38
CA TYR A 89 -4.68 10.09 -3.73
C TYR A 89 -5.29 8.71 -3.96
N THR A 90 -4.73 7.64 -3.37
CA THR A 90 -5.30 6.29 -3.46
C THR A 90 -6.66 6.22 -2.77
N ILE A 91 -6.86 6.90 -1.64
CA ILE A 91 -8.16 6.97 -0.97
C ILE A 91 -9.18 7.69 -1.86
N LEU A 92 -8.81 8.83 -2.45
CA LEU A 92 -9.69 9.58 -3.36
C LEU A 92 -10.07 8.77 -4.59
N GLU A 93 -9.09 8.08 -5.19
CA GLU A 93 -9.28 7.15 -6.29
C GLU A 93 -10.28 6.04 -5.90
N LEU A 94 -10.08 5.43 -4.72
CA LEU A 94 -10.94 4.36 -4.22
C LEU A 94 -12.38 4.85 -3.97
N LEU A 95 -12.57 6.07 -3.48
CA LEU A 95 -13.90 6.66 -3.27
C LEU A 95 -14.66 6.87 -4.58
N ALA A 96 -14.00 7.41 -5.62
CA ALA A 96 -14.63 7.56 -6.93
C ALA A 96 -15.01 6.21 -7.55
N TYR A 97 -14.12 5.21 -7.44
CA TYR A 97 -14.42 3.84 -7.88
C TYR A 97 -15.55 3.19 -7.09
N ASN A 98 -15.62 3.38 -5.77
CA ASN A 98 -16.69 2.83 -4.94
C ASN A 98 -18.06 3.38 -5.33
N THR A 99 -18.16 4.68 -5.63
CA THR A 99 -19.42 5.28 -6.12
C THR A 99 -19.83 4.69 -7.47
N ALA A 100 -18.88 4.51 -8.40
CA ALA A 100 -19.17 3.88 -9.68
C ALA A 100 -19.63 2.41 -9.50
N ASN A 101 -18.95 1.65 -8.64
CA ASN A 101 -19.30 0.27 -8.31
C ASN A 101 -20.69 0.17 -7.68
N TYR A 102 -21.03 1.11 -6.80
CA TYR A 102 -22.35 1.18 -6.17
C TYR A 102 -23.46 1.37 -7.22
N ILE A 103 -23.29 2.31 -8.16
CA ILE A 103 -24.25 2.55 -9.25
C ILE A 103 -24.38 1.30 -10.14
N ALA A 104 -23.26 0.70 -10.52
CA ALA A 104 -23.28 -0.53 -11.31
C ALA A 104 -24.01 -1.66 -10.57
N GLN A 105 -23.81 -1.78 -9.26
CA GLN A 105 -24.48 -2.78 -8.43
C GLN A 105 -26.00 -2.54 -8.37
N ASP A 106 -26.45 -1.30 -8.18
CA ASP A 106 -27.88 -0.96 -8.18
C ASP A 106 -28.54 -1.30 -9.52
N VAL A 107 -27.88 -0.97 -10.64
CA VAL A 107 -28.36 -1.30 -12.00
C VAL A 107 -28.42 -2.81 -12.23
N LEU A 108 -27.42 -3.56 -11.75
CA LEU A 108 -27.40 -5.03 -11.88
C LEU A 108 -28.49 -5.71 -11.05
N VAL A 109 -28.76 -5.21 -9.84
CA VAL A 109 -29.86 -5.70 -9.00
C VAL A 109 -31.21 -5.39 -9.64
N ALA A 110 -31.35 -4.21 -10.26
CA ALA A 110 -32.58 -3.74 -10.92
C ALA A 110 -32.61 -4.01 -12.45
N ILE A 111 -31.85 -4.98 -12.96
CA ILE A 111 -31.62 -5.14 -14.40
C ILE A 111 -32.91 -5.35 -15.20
N ARG A 112 -33.89 -6.08 -14.66
CA ARG A 112 -35.19 -6.34 -15.32
C ARG A 112 -36.00 -5.06 -15.50
N THR A 113 -35.98 -4.16 -14.50
CA THR A 113 -36.67 -2.87 -14.59
C THR A 113 -35.95 -1.92 -15.53
N VAL A 114 -34.62 -1.86 -15.52
CA VAL A 114 -33.84 -1.01 -16.44
C VAL A 114 -34.08 -1.41 -17.90
N ILE A 115 -34.12 -2.72 -18.19
CA ILE A 115 -34.46 -3.23 -19.53
C ILE A 115 -35.90 -2.88 -19.90
N ALA A 116 -36.85 -3.02 -18.98
CA ALA A 116 -38.26 -2.72 -19.23
C ALA A 116 -38.53 -1.24 -19.56
N PHE A 117 -37.77 -0.32 -18.96
CA PHE A 117 -37.87 1.12 -19.22
C PHE A 117 -36.91 1.62 -20.32
N GLY A 118 -35.99 0.79 -20.80
CA GLY A 118 -35.04 1.15 -21.87
C GLY A 118 -34.01 2.21 -21.47
N GLU A 119 -33.78 2.47 -20.17
CA GLU A 119 -32.88 3.53 -19.68
C GLU A 119 -31.39 3.11 -19.58
N GLN A 120 -30.95 2.12 -20.37
CA GLN A 120 -29.59 1.57 -20.30
C GLN A 120 -28.49 2.61 -20.59
N ASP A 121 -28.72 3.48 -21.58
CA ASP A 121 -27.74 4.49 -22.00
C ASP A 121 -27.52 5.56 -20.92
N LYS A 122 -28.59 5.95 -20.22
CA LYS A 122 -28.56 6.95 -19.14
C LYS A 122 -27.73 6.47 -17.95
N GLU A 123 -27.93 5.22 -17.53
CA GLU A 123 -27.14 4.62 -16.44
C GLU A 123 -25.68 4.39 -16.85
N THR A 124 -25.44 4.02 -18.11
CA THR A 124 -24.08 3.87 -18.65
C THR A 124 -23.33 5.21 -18.67
N GLU A 125 -24.00 6.31 -19.04
CA GLU A 125 -23.41 7.65 -19.01
C GLU A 125 -23.05 8.08 -17.58
N GLN A 126 -23.94 7.82 -16.62
CA GLN A 126 -23.72 8.12 -15.20
C GLN A 126 -22.54 7.31 -14.63
N TYR A 127 -22.42 6.04 -14.98
CA TYR A 127 -21.28 5.19 -14.61
C TYR A 127 -19.97 5.72 -15.22
N ARG A 128 -19.99 6.08 -16.51
CA ARG A 128 -18.82 6.64 -17.22
C ARG A 128 -18.32 7.95 -16.60
N LYS A 129 -19.24 8.80 -16.14
CA LYS A 129 -18.90 10.07 -15.48
C LYS A 129 -18.08 9.84 -14.20
N ASN A 130 -18.53 8.94 -13.33
CA ASN A 130 -17.83 8.63 -12.07
C ASN A 130 -16.46 7.96 -12.30
N LEU A 131 -16.33 7.14 -13.34
CA LEU A 131 -15.04 6.57 -13.75
C LEU A 131 -14.05 7.63 -14.25
N PHE A 132 -14.54 8.66 -14.94
CA PHE A 132 -13.69 9.72 -15.46
C PHE A 132 -13.06 10.55 -14.34
N ASP A 133 -13.80 10.79 -13.27
CA ASP A 133 -13.29 11.47 -12.07
C ASP A 133 -12.21 10.64 -11.37
N GLY A 134 -12.41 9.33 -11.22
CA GLY A 134 -11.37 8.42 -10.70
C GLY A 134 -10.11 8.40 -11.58
N LYS A 135 -10.28 8.43 -12.91
CA LYS A 135 -9.16 8.47 -13.87
C LYS A 135 -8.32 9.74 -13.73
N ARG A 136 -8.94 10.90 -13.52
CA ARG A 136 -8.20 12.18 -13.36
C ARG A 136 -7.30 12.15 -12.14
N VAL A 137 -7.82 11.70 -10.99
CA VAL A 137 -7.04 11.56 -9.75
C VAL A 137 -5.86 10.60 -9.93
N SER A 138 -6.07 9.50 -10.67
CA SER A 138 -5.03 8.52 -10.96
C SER A 138 -3.90 9.10 -11.83
N ILE A 139 -4.23 9.93 -12.82
CA ILE A 139 -3.25 10.61 -13.67
C ILE A 139 -2.41 11.61 -12.85
N GLU A 140 -3.04 12.42 -12.00
CA GLU A 140 -2.33 13.40 -11.15
C GLU A 140 -1.37 12.71 -10.18
N LYS A 141 -1.83 11.62 -9.55
CA LYS A 141 -0.98 10.76 -8.70
C LYS A 141 0.22 10.21 -9.48
N GLY A 142 0.00 9.73 -10.71
CA GLY A 142 1.06 9.21 -11.58
C GLY A 142 2.14 10.26 -11.88
N PHE A 143 1.75 11.50 -12.19
CA PHE A 143 2.71 12.58 -12.42
C PHE A 143 3.56 12.90 -11.18
N ILE A 144 2.96 13.01 -10.00
CA ILE A 144 3.68 13.33 -8.76
C ILE A 144 4.69 12.21 -8.40
N LEU A 145 4.29 10.96 -8.62
CA LEU A 145 5.13 9.79 -8.42
C LEU A 145 6.38 9.81 -9.29
N GLU A 146 6.20 10.02 -10.59
CA GLU A 146 7.31 10.00 -11.53
C GLU A 146 8.25 11.20 -11.36
N ILE A 147 7.71 12.39 -11.03
CA ILE A 147 8.53 13.57 -10.72
C ILE A 147 9.40 13.31 -9.49
N THR A 148 8.82 12.77 -8.41
CA THR A 148 9.57 12.50 -7.18
C THR A 148 10.64 11.43 -7.41
N ARG A 149 10.30 10.38 -8.18
CA ARG A 149 11.25 9.34 -8.56
C ARG A 149 12.40 9.89 -9.43
N ALA A 150 12.12 10.82 -10.34
CA ALA A 150 13.14 11.47 -11.15
C ALA A 150 14.11 12.31 -10.29
N ILE A 151 13.59 13.10 -9.34
CA ILE A 151 14.40 13.91 -8.43
C ILE A 151 15.35 13.03 -7.60
N VAL A 152 14.84 11.94 -7.02
CA VAL A 152 15.66 10.99 -6.24
C VAL A 152 16.76 10.38 -7.11
N ASN A 153 16.45 9.99 -8.35
CA ASN A 153 17.46 9.44 -9.26
C ASN A 153 18.55 10.45 -9.62
N ILE A 154 18.21 11.73 -9.84
CA ILE A 154 19.20 12.78 -10.12
C ILE A 154 20.18 12.93 -8.95
N VAL A 155 19.68 12.93 -7.71
CA VAL A 155 20.51 13.02 -6.49
C VAL A 155 21.41 11.78 -6.33
N LEU A 156 20.91 10.60 -6.67
CA LEU A 156 21.71 9.37 -6.60
C LEU A 156 22.81 9.34 -7.67
N TYR A 157 22.52 9.78 -8.90
CA TYR A 157 23.52 9.84 -9.97
C TYR A 157 24.63 10.85 -9.66
N SER A 158 24.31 12.02 -9.11
CA SER A 158 25.33 13.02 -8.73
C SER A 158 26.26 12.51 -7.62
N GLY A 159 25.72 11.82 -6.61
CA GLY A 159 26.53 11.19 -5.56
C GLY A 159 27.45 10.07 -6.08
N ARG A 160 26.99 9.30 -7.07
CA ARG A 160 27.78 8.22 -7.69
C ARG A 160 28.96 8.77 -8.50
N SER A 161 28.77 9.90 -9.21
CA SER A 161 29.84 10.61 -9.92
C SER A 161 30.90 11.17 -8.97
N GLY A 162 30.49 11.69 -7.81
CA GLY A 162 31.41 12.18 -6.77
C GLY A 162 32.26 11.07 -6.15
N HIS A 163 31.70 9.87 -5.96
CA HIS A 163 32.45 8.71 -5.47
C HIS A 163 33.56 8.27 -6.43
N TRP A 164 33.29 8.25 -7.74
CA TRP A 164 34.32 7.95 -8.76
C TRP A 164 35.44 9.00 -8.80
N MET A 165 35.14 10.28 -8.59
CA MET A 165 36.17 11.32 -8.50
C MET A 165 37.08 11.16 -7.27
N VAL A 166 36.53 10.81 -6.11
CA VAL A 166 37.33 10.60 -4.87
C VAL A 166 38.21 9.35 -4.97
N VAL A 167 37.74 8.30 -5.64
CA VAL A 167 38.52 7.06 -5.87
C VAL A 167 39.59 7.26 -6.95
N CYS A 168 39.40 8.15 -7.93
CA CYS A 168 40.45 8.46 -8.91
C CYS A 168 41.53 9.43 -8.40
N VAL A 169 41.30 10.13 -7.28
CA VAL A 169 42.22 11.13 -6.71
C VAL A 169 43.09 10.56 -5.59
N ASN A 170 42.80 9.35 -5.09
CA ASN A 170 43.52 8.67 -4.02
C ASN A 170 44.12 7.35 -4.53
#